data_AF-A0A6C0P848-F1
#
_entry.id   AF-A0A6C0P848-F1
#
_cell.length_a   1.000
_cell.length_b   1.000
_cell.length_c   1.000
_cell.angle_alpha   90.00
_cell.angle_beta   90.00
_cell.angle_gamma   90.00
#
_symmetry.space_group_name_H-M   'P 1'
#
loop_
_entity.id
_entity.type
_entity.pdbx_description
1 polymer ?
#
loop_
_entity_poly.entity_id
_entity_poly.type
_entity_poly.pdbx_seq_one_letter_code
_entity_poly.pdbx_strand_id
1 'polypeptide(L)'
;MKLYFRDNFFNAGVTEIVNQNNERAGEVDLRSLFGSGLDVFDESGSKLFSGGFPLLSGKWVVKGPSGEECGLLRARMSFFSKRYEYEAYERGVYEITAGAFSQEYEIVGEDGGLAASFSRVSGFFEASAYCLDNRLPDFSGYEWIAVILGMHEIQKRRRNVSNTM
;
A
#
# COMPACT_ATOMS: atom_id res chain seq x y z
N MET A 1 14.10 1.84 -5.43
CA MET A 1 14.33 1.08 -4.18
C MET A 1 13.45 -0.16 -4.18
N LYS A 2 13.95 -1.31 -3.72
CA LYS A 2 13.14 -2.53 -3.59
C LYS A 2 12.95 -2.94 -2.13
N LEU A 3 11.71 -3.21 -1.75
CA LEU A 3 11.31 -3.72 -0.44
C LEU A 3 10.58 -5.04 -0.62
N TYR A 4 10.81 -5.97 0.30
CA TYR A 4 10.24 -7.31 0.27
C TYR A 4 9.46 -7.62 1.54
N PHE A 5 8.41 -8.41 1.39
CA PHE A 5 7.46 -8.77 2.43
C PHE A 5 7.16 -10.26 2.36
N ARG A 6 7.00 -10.91 3.52
CA ARG A 6 6.54 -12.29 3.59
C ARG A 6 5.05 -12.40 3.28
N ASP A 7 4.57 -13.60 2.99
CA ASP A 7 3.21 -13.85 2.48
C ASP A 7 2.07 -13.43 3.43
N ASN A 8 2.37 -13.11 4.69
CA ASN A 8 1.41 -12.55 5.65
C ASN A 8 1.17 -11.03 5.49
N PHE A 9 1.76 -10.37 4.50
CA PHE A 9 1.66 -8.93 4.27
C PHE A 9 0.23 -8.36 4.23
N PHE A 10 -0.78 -9.14 3.83
CA PHE A 10 -2.18 -8.70 3.80
C PHE A 10 -3.01 -9.15 5.02
N ASN A 11 -2.40 -9.88 5.96
CA ASN A 11 -3.06 -10.43 7.13
C ASN A 11 -2.81 -9.54 8.36
N ALA A 12 -3.72 -9.60 9.34
CA ALA A 12 -3.58 -8.82 10.57
C ALA A 12 -2.30 -9.22 11.34
N GLY A 13 -1.55 -8.23 11.81
CA GLY A 13 -0.30 -8.43 12.51
C GLY A 13 0.88 -7.65 11.96
N VAL A 14 2.02 -7.89 12.59
CA VAL A 14 3.28 -7.28 12.23
C VAL A 14 3.94 -8.11 11.12
N THR A 15 4.28 -7.45 10.02
CA THR A 15 5.05 -8.03 8.92
C THR A 15 6.37 -7.30 8.79
N GLU A 16 7.47 -8.05 8.83
CA GLU A 16 8.82 -7.53 8.61
C GLU A 16 8.99 -7.05 7.16
N ILE A 17 9.68 -5.92 7.00
CA ILE A 17 10.10 -5.37 5.71
C ILE A 17 11.61 -5.57 5.60
N VAL A 18 12.05 -6.19 4.51
CA VAL A 18 13.48 -6.34 4.20
C VAL A 18 13.85 -5.67 2.89
N ASN A 19 15.11 -5.26 2.76
CA ASN A 19 15.65 -4.70 1.53
C ASN A 19 16.13 -5.80 0.56
N GLN A 20 16.72 -5.40 -0.56
CA GLN A 20 17.28 -6.30 -1.57
C GLN A 20 18.45 -7.19 -1.12
N ASN A 21 19.11 -6.83 -0.01
CA ASN A 21 20.19 -7.59 0.61
C ASN A 21 19.66 -8.53 1.71
N ASN A 22 18.34 -8.61 1.89
CA ASN A 22 17.69 -9.34 2.98
C ASN A 22 18.03 -8.78 4.38
N GLU A 23 18.34 -7.48 4.45
CA GLU A 23 18.54 -6.76 5.71
C GLU A 23 17.20 -6.14 6.15
N ARG A 24 16.94 -6.12 7.46
CA ARG A 24 15.74 -5.49 8.02
C ARG A 24 15.71 -4.02 7.66
N ALA A 25 14.63 -3.58 7.03
CA ALA A 25 14.39 -2.20 6.61
C ALA A 25 13.28 -1.54 7.44
N GLY A 26 12.42 -2.34 8.09
CA GLY A 26 11.33 -1.84 8.93
C GLY A 26 10.26 -2.90 9.17
N GLU A 27 9.06 -2.45 9.50
CA GLU A 27 7.90 -3.31 9.70
C GLU A 27 6.59 -2.58 9.40
N VAL A 28 5.54 -3.35 9.11
CA VAL A 28 4.17 -2.85 9.00
C VAL A 28 3.29 -3.57 10.02
N ASP A 29 2.49 -2.84 10.78
CA ASP A 29 1.51 -3.41 11.70
C ASP A 29 0.10 -3.18 11.17
N LEU A 30 -0.56 -4.27 10.77
CA LEU A 30 -1.97 -4.31 10.35
C LEU A 30 -2.88 -4.50 11.57
N ARG A 31 -2.80 -3.59 12.54
CA ARG A 31 -3.65 -3.53 13.74
C ARG A 31 -3.75 -2.10 14.26
N SER A 32 -4.23 -1.15 13.46
CA SER A 32 -4.40 0.19 14.00
C SER A 32 -5.42 0.16 15.15
N LEU A 33 -4.98 0.59 16.34
CA LEU A 33 -5.69 0.53 17.63
C LEU A 33 -7.08 1.21 17.66
N PHE A 34 -7.53 1.76 16.52
CA PHE A 34 -8.77 2.50 16.32
C PHE A 34 -9.63 2.02 15.13
N GLY A 35 -9.31 0.88 14.49
CA GLY A 35 -10.11 0.30 13.40
C GLY A 35 -9.27 -0.36 12.30
N SER A 36 -9.86 -0.59 11.12
CA SER A 36 -9.12 -1.09 9.94
C SER A 36 -8.12 -0.02 9.45
N GLY A 37 -6.92 -0.05 10.00
CA GLY A 37 -5.82 0.84 9.67
C GLY A 37 -4.48 0.13 9.86
N LEU A 38 -3.41 0.82 9.49
CA LEU A 38 -2.04 0.31 9.57
C LEU A 38 -1.07 1.39 10.02
N ASP A 39 0.05 0.97 10.57
CA ASP A 39 1.23 1.79 10.81
C ASP A 39 2.45 1.16 10.13
N VAL A 40 3.30 1.99 9.50
CA VAL A 40 4.56 1.59 8.86
C VAL A 40 5.71 2.22 9.63
N PHE A 41 6.68 1.40 10.01
CA PHE A 41 7.83 1.78 10.83
C PHE A 41 9.13 1.54 10.07
N ASP A 42 10.15 2.34 10.37
CA ASP A 42 11.52 2.09 9.92
C ASP A 42 12.22 1.02 10.78
N GLU A 43 13.48 0.73 10.43
CA GLU A 43 14.32 -0.23 11.16
C GLU A 43 14.53 0.12 12.65
N SER A 44 14.45 1.40 13.01
CA SER A 44 14.58 1.88 14.40
C SER A 44 13.29 1.73 15.21
N GLY A 45 12.18 1.39 14.57
CA GLY A 45 10.85 1.37 15.16
C GLY A 45 10.18 2.74 15.19
N SER A 46 10.71 3.73 14.48
CA SER A 46 10.06 5.03 14.34
C SER A 46 8.96 4.94 13.29
N LYS A 47 7.75 5.42 13.64
CA LYS A 47 6.62 5.43 12.72
C LYS A 47 6.89 6.40 11.58
N LEU A 48 6.87 5.91 10.35
CA LEU A 48 7.04 6.70 9.12
C LEU A 48 5.69 7.12 8.55
N PHE A 49 4.75 6.20 8.46
CA PHE A 49 3.43 6.45 7.87
C PHE A 49 2.35 5.71 8.63
N SER A 50 1.12 6.22 8.54
CA SER A 50 -0.08 5.49 8.95
C SER A 50 -1.15 5.58 7.88
N GLY A 51 -2.05 4.61 7.87
CA GLY A 51 -3.14 4.55 6.91
C GLY A 51 -4.44 4.17 7.59
N GLY A 52 -5.55 4.80 7.18
CA GLY A 52 -6.86 4.47 7.72
C GLY A 52 -8.01 5.16 7.01
N PHE A 53 -9.23 4.71 7.30
CA PHE A 53 -10.44 5.35 6.81
C PHE A 53 -10.88 6.46 7.77
N PRO A 54 -11.02 7.71 7.31
CA PRO A 54 -11.70 8.72 8.11
C PRO A 54 -13.20 8.38 8.22
N LEU A 55 -13.82 8.88 9.29
CA LEU A 55 -15.18 8.54 9.71
C LEU A 55 -16.17 8.62 8.52
N LEU A 56 -16.92 7.53 8.31
CA LEU A 56 -17.96 7.37 7.27
C LEU A 56 -17.52 7.54 5.81
N SER A 57 -16.22 7.66 5.50
CA SER A 57 -15.77 7.81 4.11
C SER A 57 -15.37 6.46 3.48
N GLY A 58 -15.62 6.32 2.18
CA GLY A 58 -15.06 5.24 1.35
C GLY A 58 -13.64 5.51 0.86
N LYS A 59 -12.96 6.51 1.44
CA LYS A 59 -11.62 6.98 1.07
C LYS A 59 -10.63 6.52 2.13
N TRP A 60 -9.40 6.24 1.72
CA TRP A 60 -8.31 5.87 2.61
C TRP A 60 -7.32 7.03 2.67
N VAL A 61 -6.95 7.46 3.87
CA VAL A 61 -6.01 8.56 4.08
C VAL A 61 -4.67 7.99 4.52
N VAL A 62 -3.60 8.48 3.89
CA VAL A 62 -2.22 8.20 4.29
C VAL A 62 -1.69 9.42 5.05
N LYS A 63 -1.13 9.19 6.23
CA LYS A 63 -0.56 10.23 7.08
C LYS A 63 0.91 10.01 7.35
N GLY A 64 1.66 11.08 7.49
CA GLY A 64 3.07 11.07 7.84
C GLY A 64 3.30 10.89 9.34
N PRO A 65 4.56 11.02 9.80
CA PRO A 65 4.95 10.74 11.18
C PRO A 65 4.31 11.71 12.18
N SER A 66 4.07 12.96 11.79
CA SER A 66 3.44 13.98 12.64
C SER A 66 1.91 13.98 12.60
N GLY A 67 1.32 13.09 11.78
CA GLY A 67 -0.12 12.97 11.59
C GLY A 67 -0.69 13.89 10.51
N GLU A 68 0.17 14.63 9.81
CA GLU A 68 -0.15 15.37 8.59
C GLU A 68 -0.63 14.42 7.49
N GLU A 69 -1.58 14.86 6.66
CA GLU A 69 -2.04 14.05 5.55
C GLU A 69 -1.04 14.14 4.39
N CYS A 70 -0.52 12.99 3.96
CA CYS A 70 0.35 12.88 2.80
C CYS A 70 -0.44 12.69 1.50
N GLY A 71 -1.62 12.08 1.59
CA GLY A 71 -2.50 11.94 0.45
C GLY A 71 -3.73 11.07 0.71
N LEU A 72 -4.57 10.99 -0.32
CA LEU A 72 -5.88 10.35 -0.27
C LEU A 72 -6.04 9.33 -1.39
N LEU A 73 -6.34 8.09 -1.00
CA LEU A 73 -6.63 6.98 -1.88
C LEU A 73 -8.14 6.77 -2.02
N ARG A 74 -8.61 6.66 -3.26
CA ARG A 74 -10.01 6.35 -3.58
C ARG A 74 -10.09 5.37 -4.74
N ALA A 75 -11.17 4.61 -4.79
CA ALA A 75 -11.47 3.80 -5.95
C ALA A 75 -12.14 4.65 -7.05
N ARG A 76 -11.69 4.50 -8.29
CA ARG A 76 -12.33 5.05 -9.48
C ARG A 76 -13.31 4.01 -10.02
N MET A 77 -14.59 4.38 -10.15
CA MET A 77 -15.54 3.53 -10.87
C MET A 77 -15.31 3.71 -12.37
N SER A 78 -14.74 2.69 -13.00
CA SER A 78 -14.71 2.52 -14.46
C SER A 78 -15.41 1.22 -14.81
N PHE A 79 -16.19 1.21 -15.89
CA PHE A 79 -17.08 0.10 -16.28
C PHE A 79 -16.37 -1.26 -16.47
N PHE A 80 -15.04 -1.32 -16.58
CA PHE A 80 -14.30 -2.56 -16.88
C PHE A 80 -13.02 -2.81 -16.07
N SER A 81 -12.59 -1.91 -15.18
CA SER A 81 -11.31 -2.07 -14.46
C SER A 81 -11.38 -1.62 -13.01
N LYS A 82 -10.82 -2.43 -12.09
CA LYS A 82 -10.59 -2.09 -10.68
C LYS A 82 -9.44 -1.07 -10.59
N ARG A 83 -9.75 0.20 -10.87
CA ARG A 83 -8.80 1.30 -10.78
C ARG A 83 -8.95 2.04 -9.46
N TYR A 84 -7.82 2.50 -8.96
CA TYR A 84 -7.71 3.34 -7.79
C TYR A 84 -6.87 4.56 -8.13
N GLU A 85 -7.05 5.61 -7.35
CA GLU A 85 -6.38 6.87 -7.54
C GLU A 85 -5.85 7.33 -6.19
N TYR A 86 -4.56 7.60 -6.13
CA TYR A 86 -3.89 8.20 -4.99
C TYR A 86 -3.54 9.65 -5.30
N GLU A 87 -4.22 10.57 -4.62
CA GLU A 87 -3.98 12.01 -4.69
C GLU A 87 -2.94 12.37 -3.63
N ALA A 88 -1.68 12.54 -4.03
CA ALA A 88 -0.56 12.89 -3.16
C ALA A 88 -0.40 14.41 -2.95
N TYR A 89 -1.53 15.13 -3.06
CA TYR A 89 -1.64 16.59 -3.01
C TYR A 89 -0.68 17.28 -4.00
N GLU A 90 0.22 18.13 -3.51
CA GLU A 90 1.17 18.89 -4.35
C GLU A 90 2.16 17.99 -5.12
N ARG A 91 2.25 16.70 -4.78
CA ARG A 91 3.13 15.71 -5.44
C ARG A 91 2.45 14.94 -6.58
N GLY A 92 1.21 15.32 -6.92
CA GLY A 92 0.48 14.81 -8.08
C GLY A 92 -0.46 13.65 -7.77
N VAL A 93 -1.05 13.12 -8.84
CA VAL A 93 -2.03 12.03 -8.79
C VAL A 93 -1.45 10.77 -9.43
N TYR A 94 -1.70 9.62 -8.80
CA TYR A 94 -1.21 8.33 -9.24
C TYR A 94 -2.36 7.36 -9.48
N GLU A 95 -2.46 6.82 -10.69
CA GLU A 95 -3.38 5.74 -11.01
C GLU A 95 -2.78 4.42 -10.53
N ILE A 96 -3.58 3.63 -9.83
CA ILE A 96 -3.20 2.30 -9.37
C ILE A 96 -4.13 1.29 -10.03
N THR A 97 -3.53 0.38 -10.78
CA THR A 97 -4.24 -0.67 -11.51
C THR A 97 -3.88 -2.03 -10.93
N ALA A 98 -4.90 -2.83 -10.61
CA ALA A 98 -4.70 -4.24 -10.28
C ALA A 98 -4.35 -5.03 -11.55
N GLY A 99 -3.25 -5.77 -11.50
CA GLY A 99 -2.79 -6.65 -12.58
C GLY A 99 -3.72 -7.84 -12.81
N ALA A 100 -3.30 -8.75 -13.70
CA ALA A 100 -4.05 -9.97 -14.04
C ALA A 100 -4.25 -10.91 -12.83
N PHE A 101 -3.36 -10.83 -11.83
CA PHE A 101 -3.46 -11.57 -10.58
C PHE A 101 -3.94 -10.67 -9.44
N SER A 102 -4.75 -11.26 -8.54
CA SER A 102 -5.06 -10.59 -7.28
C SER A 102 -3.76 -10.32 -6.53
N GLN A 103 -3.59 -9.10 -6.01
CA GLN A 103 -2.41 -8.69 -5.24
C GLN A 103 -1.17 -8.34 -6.06
N GLU A 104 -1.34 -8.06 -7.35
CA GLU A 104 -0.34 -7.36 -8.17
C GLU A 104 -0.85 -5.98 -8.56
N TYR A 105 0.00 -4.96 -8.44
CA TYR A 105 -0.38 -3.57 -8.66
C TYR A 105 0.70 -2.81 -9.41
N GLU A 106 0.26 -1.99 -10.36
CA GLU A 106 1.09 -0.98 -11.00
C GLU A 106 0.59 0.41 -10.60
N ILE A 107 1.54 1.28 -10.26
CA ILE A 107 1.30 2.66 -9.86
C ILE A 107 1.91 3.56 -10.92
N VAL A 108 1.10 4.35 -11.59
CA VAL A 108 1.48 5.17 -12.74
C VAL A 108 1.18 6.64 -12.44
N GLY A 109 2.15 7.51 -12.68
CA GLY A 109 2.00 8.97 -12.54
C GLY A 109 1.22 9.60 -13.70
N GLU A 110 0.92 10.90 -13.58
CA GLU A 110 0.17 11.65 -14.60
C GLU A 110 0.86 11.70 -15.97
N ASP A 111 2.19 11.60 -15.99
CA ASP A 111 3.02 11.55 -17.20
C ASP A 111 3.03 10.16 -17.87
N GLY A 112 2.32 9.18 -17.30
CA GLY A 112 2.34 7.79 -17.74
C GLY A 112 3.57 7.00 -17.28
N GLY A 113 4.45 7.60 -16.49
CA GLY A 113 5.63 6.96 -15.92
C GLY A 113 5.26 5.99 -14.80
N LEU A 114 5.92 4.82 -14.78
CA LEU A 114 5.77 3.86 -13.69
C LEU A 114 6.41 4.44 -12.43
N ALA A 115 5.59 4.76 -11.44
CA ALA A 115 6.03 5.27 -10.14
C ALA A 115 6.49 4.13 -9.22
N ALA A 116 5.72 3.05 -9.18
CA ALA A 116 6.07 1.84 -8.44
C ALA A 116 5.30 0.62 -8.96
N SER A 117 5.81 -0.57 -8.66
CA SER A 117 5.11 -1.84 -8.90
C SER A 117 5.13 -2.72 -7.66
N PHE A 118 4.06 -3.46 -7.43
CA PHE A 118 3.94 -4.45 -6.38
C PHE A 118 3.58 -5.80 -7.00
N SER A 119 4.42 -6.81 -6.80
CA SER A 119 4.23 -8.12 -7.43
C SER A 119 4.65 -9.26 -6.53
N ARG A 120 4.06 -10.44 -6.74
CA ARG A 120 4.53 -11.66 -6.08
C ARG A 120 5.82 -12.11 -6.75
N VAL A 121 6.82 -12.45 -5.95
CA VAL A 121 8.09 -12.98 -6.44
C VAL A 121 8.23 -14.45 -6.03
N SER A 122 8.62 -15.27 -7.00
CA SER A 122 9.01 -16.67 -6.78
C SER A 122 10.54 -16.69 -6.71
N GLY A 123 11.12 -16.97 -5.55
CA GLY A 123 12.57 -16.88 -5.37
C GLY A 123 13.11 -17.77 -4.27
N PHE A 124 14.43 -17.94 -4.27
CA PHE A 124 15.21 -18.81 -3.37
C PHE A 124 15.10 -18.45 -1.88
N PHE A 125 14.58 -17.25 -1.54
CA PHE A 125 14.57 -16.71 -0.19
C PHE A 125 13.35 -17.08 0.67
N GLU A 126 12.23 -17.50 0.07
CA GLU A 126 11.11 -18.19 0.72
C GLU A 126 10.09 -18.53 -0.37
N ALA A 127 9.37 -19.64 -0.23
CA ALA A 127 8.19 -19.87 -1.04
C ALA A 127 7.21 -18.73 -0.73
N SER A 128 6.92 -17.90 -1.73
CA SER A 128 5.98 -16.78 -1.74
C SER A 128 6.32 -15.56 -0.87
N ALA A 129 6.84 -14.53 -1.55
CA ALA A 129 7.06 -13.18 -1.03
C ALA A 129 6.48 -12.15 -2.00
N TYR A 130 6.23 -10.93 -1.52
CA TYR A 130 5.89 -9.78 -2.34
C TYR A 130 7.08 -8.83 -2.46
N CYS A 131 7.19 -8.15 -3.60
CA CYS A 131 8.18 -7.10 -3.83
C CYS A 131 7.48 -5.81 -4.22
N LEU A 132 7.80 -4.73 -3.49
CA LEU A 132 7.55 -3.36 -3.90
C LEU A 132 8.82 -2.82 -4.56
N ASP A 133 8.72 -2.44 -5.83
CA ASP A 133 9.78 -1.78 -6.58
C ASP A 133 9.39 -0.32 -6.83
N ASN A 134 9.93 0.58 -6.00
CA ASN A 134 9.72 2.02 -6.11
C ASN A 134 10.72 2.64 -7.11
N ARG A 135 10.20 3.32 -8.13
CA ARG A 135 10.97 3.96 -9.20
C ARG A 135 11.15 5.46 -9.01
N LEU A 136 10.40 6.07 -8.10
CA LEU A 136 10.54 7.49 -7.76
C LEU A 136 11.53 7.67 -6.60
N PRO A 137 12.65 8.38 -6.80
CA PRO A 137 13.60 8.63 -5.72
C PRO A 137 13.04 9.56 -4.63
N ASP A 138 12.21 10.53 -5.03
CA ASP A 138 11.65 11.55 -4.13
C ASP A 138 10.34 11.11 -3.44
N PHE A 139 9.91 9.87 -3.70
CA PHE A 139 8.68 9.31 -3.11
C PHE A 139 9.02 8.11 -2.24
N SER A 140 8.58 8.12 -0.98
CA SER A 140 8.94 7.06 -0.04
C SER A 140 8.31 5.72 -0.42
N GLY A 141 9.10 4.66 -0.50
CA GLY A 141 8.56 3.30 -0.65
C GLY A 141 7.64 2.91 0.52
N TYR A 142 7.88 3.45 1.71
CA TYR A 142 7.04 3.20 2.88
C TYR A 142 5.65 3.83 2.77
N GLU A 143 5.54 4.93 2.03
CA GLU A 143 4.24 5.53 1.71
C GLU A 143 3.46 4.64 0.74
N TRP A 144 4.14 4.07 -0.27
CA TRP A 144 3.51 3.11 -1.19
C TRP A 144 2.98 1.87 -0.49
N ILE A 145 3.65 1.39 0.57
CA ILE A 145 3.14 0.30 1.43
C ILE A 145 1.76 0.67 1.99
N ALA A 146 1.63 1.87 2.57
CA ALA A 146 0.38 2.35 3.14
C ALA A 146 -0.74 2.49 2.09
N VAL A 147 -0.39 2.88 0.87
CA VAL A 147 -1.31 2.98 -0.27
C VAL A 147 -1.80 1.60 -0.72
N ILE A 148 -0.89 0.64 -0.93
CA ILE A 148 -1.21 -0.71 -1.41
C ILE A 148 -2.11 -1.44 -0.40
N LEU A 149 -1.78 -1.37 0.88
CA LEU A 149 -2.60 -1.97 1.94
C LEU A 149 -3.95 -1.26 2.08
N GLY A 150 -4.00 0.06 1.91
CA GLY A 150 -5.24 0.82 1.87
C GLY A 150 -6.18 0.38 0.75
N MET A 151 -5.63 0.12 -0.44
CA MET A 151 -6.43 -0.38 -1.56
C MET A 151 -6.92 -1.82 -1.29
N HIS A 152 -6.09 -2.68 -0.68
CA HIS A 152 -6.54 -4.00 -0.24
C HIS A 152 -7.73 -3.91 0.74
N GLU A 153 -7.67 -2.99 1.71
CA GLU A 153 -8.76 -2.76 2.66
C GLU A 153 -10.01 -2.18 2.00
N ILE A 154 -9.89 -1.28 1.01
CA ILE A 154 -11.04 -0.83 0.21
C ILE A 154 -11.68 -2.00 -0.54
N GLN A 155 -10.89 -2.89 -1.14
CA GLN A 155 -11.39 -4.10 -1.82
C GLN A 155 -12.12 -5.02 -0.86
N LYS A 156 -11.57 -5.25 0.33
CA LYS A 156 -12.17 -6.07 1.40
C LYS A 156 -13.49 -5.51 1.87
N ARG A 157 -13.57 -4.20 2.15
CA ARG A 157 -14.84 -3.53 2.52
C ARG A 157 -15.90 -3.68 1.44
N ARG A 158 -15.55 -3.48 0.16
CA ARG A 158 -16.48 -3.63 -0.97
C ARG A 158 -17.01 -5.05 -1.11
N ARG A 159 -16.15 -6.07 -1.01
CA ARG A 159 -16.57 -7.48 -1.03
C ARG A 159 -17.57 -7.80 0.08
N ASN A 160 -17.34 -7.30 1.29
CA ASN A 160 -18.24 -7.53 2.42
C ASN A 160 -19.62 -6.88 2.22
N VAL A 161 -19.69 -5.69 1.60
CA VAL A 161 -20.96 -5.04 1.25
C VAL A 161 -21.70 -5.82 0.16
N SER A 162 -21.00 -6.29 -0.88
CA SER A 162 -21.62 -7.09 -1.96
C SER A 162 -22.13 -8.46 -1.51
N ASN A 163 -21.56 -9.06 -0.46
CA ASN A 163 -22.02 -10.36 0.08
C ASN A 163 -23.21 -10.25 1.03
N THR A 164 -23.67 -9.03 1.35
CA THR A 164 -24.80 -8.79 2.29
C THR A 164 -26.09 -8.36 1.56
N MET A 165 -26.06 -8.23 0.22
CA MET A 165 -27.23 -8.04 -0.64
C MET A 165 -27.60 -9.35 -1.33
#